data_AF-A0A8B7E439-F1
#
_entry.id   AF-A0A8B7E439-F1
#
_cell.length_a   1.000
_cell.length_b   1.000
_cell.length_c   1.000
_cell.angle_alpha   90.00
_cell.angle_beta   90.00
_cell.angle_gamma   90.00
#
_symmetry.space_group_name_H-M   'P 1'
#
loop_
_entity.id
_entity.type
_entity.pdbx_description
1 polymer ?
#
loop_
_entity_poly.entity_id
_entity_poly.type
_entity_poly.pdbx_seq_one_letter_code
_entity_poly.pdbx_strand_id
1 'polypeptide(L)'
;SLDNFSSPGYSLKGLWEVIQKNILSRSLLILDDITSLVNIGVSAQVVADLLHYCKVATHKQCVSFVILGHRNEDDVVYSRVQAFMKSYSTLAVHVSSLKTGYSSDVSGEIVIYKKKKTNRMHFKLADKDVKLFPVGTCPAVL
;
A
#
# COMPACT_ATOMS: atom_id res chain seq x y z
N SER A 1 12.05 22.27 0.10
CA SER A 1 12.57 22.66 1.42
C SER A 1 12.41 21.48 2.36
N LEU A 2 13.43 21.16 3.16
CA LEU A 2 13.45 20.03 4.09
C LEU A 2 12.57 20.25 5.34
N ASP A 3 12.03 21.46 5.50
CA ASP A 3 11.21 21.88 6.64
C ASP A 3 9.86 21.14 6.71
N ASN A 4 9.39 20.59 5.57
CA ASN A 4 8.10 19.89 5.48
C ASN A 4 8.08 18.51 6.18
N PHE A 5 9.23 17.97 6.58
CA PHE A 5 9.33 16.64 7.23
C PHE A 5 9.12 16.65 8.74
N SER A 6 8.70 17.77 9.31
CA SER A 6 8.63 17.97 10.76
C SER A 6 7.19 18.21 11.21
N SER A 7 6.69 17.30 12.03
CA SER A 7 5.53 17.51 12.91
C SER A 7 6.01 17.75 14.34
N PRO A 8 5.25 18.42 15.22
CA PRO A 8 5.65 18.59 16.61
C PRO A 8 5.94 17.22 17.24
N GLY A 9 7.23 16.93 17.49
CA GLY A 9 7.71 15.68 18.09
C GLY A 9 8.27 14.62 17.13
N TYR A 10 8.08 14.71 15.81
CA TYR A 10 8.57 13.69 14.86
C TYR A 10 9.16 14.29 13.58
N SER A 11 10.37 13.85 13.22
CA SER A 11 11.03 14.18 11.95
C SER A 11 11.35 12.92 11.15
N LEU A 12 10.85 12.83 9.92
CA LEU A 12 11.17 11.71 9.01
C LEU A 12 12.43 11.96 8.17
N LYS A 13 13.18 13.04 8.44
CA LYS A 13 14.36 13.41 7.67
C LYS A 13 15.45 12.33 7.68
N GLY A 14 15.76 11.77 8.85
CA GLY A 14 16.78 10.72 8.97
C GLY A 14 16.39 9.46 8.19
N LEU A 15 15.10 9.08 8.24
CA LEU A 15 14.57 7.97 7.43
C LEU A 15 14.73 8.25 5.93
N TRP A 16 14.39 9.46 5.49
CA TRP A 16 14.55 9.88 4.10
C TRP A 16 16.01 9.82 3.63
N GLU A 17 16.96 10.29 4.44
CA GLU A 17 18.39 10.26 4.10
C GLU A 17 18.90 8.82 3.88
N VAL A 18 18.47 7.89 4.74
CA VAL A 18 18.79 6.47 4.58
C VAL A 18 18.17 5.91 3.30
N ILE A 19 16.89 6.19 3.03
CA ILE A 19 16.23 5.75 1.80
C ILE A 19 16.96 6.31 0.58
N GLN A 20 17.20 7.62 0.53
CA GLN A 20 17.84 8.29 -0.60
C GLN A 20 19.23 7.71 -0.90
N LYS A 21 20.02 7.40 0.14
CA LYS A 21 21.36 6.82 -0.02
C LYS A 21 21.34 5.40 -0.60
N ASN A 22 20.25 4.66 -0.38
CA ASN A 22 20.14 3.24 -0.75
C ASN A 22 19.28 2.99 -2.00
N ILE A 23 18.63 4.01 -2.57
CA ILE A 23 18.02 3.87 -3.90
C ILE A 23 19.16 3.81 -4.92
N LEU A 24 19.30 2.66 -5.57
CA LEU A 24 20.29 2.37 -6.60
C LEU A 24 19.56 1.98 -7.90
N SER A 25 20.24 2.07 -9.05
CA SER A 25 19.68 1.63 -10.31
C SER A 25 19.31 0.14 -10.26
N ARG A 26 18.14 -0.21 -10.83
CA ARG A 26 17.57 -1.57 -10.82
C ARG A 26 17.19 -2.14 -9.45
N SER A 27 17.06 -1.33 -8.41
CA SER A 27 16.52 -1.78 -7.12
C SER A 27 14.97 -1.81 -7.11
N LEU A 28 14.40 -2.29 -6.00
CA LEU A 28 12.98 -2.21 -5.65
C LEU A 28 12.90 -1.54 -4.27
N LEU A 29 12.16 -0.44 -4.19
CA LEU A 29 11.83 0.19 -2.91
C LEU A 29 10.49 -0.36 -2.41
N ILE A 30 10.50 -1.00 -1.25
CA ILE A 30 9.29 -1.42 -0.54
C ILE A 30 9.22 -0.64 0.76
N LEU A 31 8.12 0.08 0.97
CA LEU A 31 7.76 0.60 2.28
C LEU A 31 6.71 -0.32 2.87
N ASP A 32 7.15 -1.13 3.83
CA ASP A 32 6.28 -2.06 4.55
C ASP A 32 5.51 -1.29 5.63
N ASP A 33 4.19 -1.40 5.56
CA ASP A 33 3.19 -0.71 6.38
C ASP A 33 3.45 0.78 6.75
N ILE A 34 3.07 1.69 5.85
CA ILE A 34 3.13 3.14 6.11
C ILE A 34 2.17 3.59 7.22
N THR A 35 1.16 2.79 7.58
CA THR A 35 0.18 3.16 8.60
C THR A 35 0.77 3.13 10.00
N SER A 36 1.83 2.35 10.21
CA SER A 36 2.63 2.39 11.43
C SER A 36 3.18 3.78 11.75
N LEU A 37 3.54 4.59 10.74
CA LEU A 37 3.98 5.98 10.96
C LEU A 37 2.86 6.87 11.50
N VAL A 38 1.64 6.68 10.99
CA VAL A 38 0.46 7.40 11.47
C VAL A 38 0.14 6.99 12.91
N ASN A 39 0.26 5.70 13.22
CA ASN A 39 -0.02 5.15 14.56
C ASN A 39 0.91 5.67 15.65
N ILE A 40 2.16 5.99 15.32
CA ILE A 40 3.09 6.61 16.27
C ILE A 40 2.90 8.14 16.39
N GLY A 41 1.94 8.72 15.66
CA GLY A 41 1.59 10.14 15.75
C GLY A 41 2.23 11.04 14.70
N VAL A 42 2.84 10.48 13.64
CA VAL A 42 3.29 11.29 12.50
C VAL A 42 2.07 11.78 11.73
N SER A 43 2.05 13.08 11.39
CA SER A 43 0.92 13.65 10.66
C SER A 43 0.79 13.08 9.23
N ALA A 44 -0.44 12.94 8.73
CA ALA A 44 -0.68 12.49 7.36
C ALA A 44 0.04 13.35 6.30
N GLN A 45 0.24 14.64 6.57
CA GLN A 45 0.99 15.53 5.69
C GLN A 45 2.46 15.12 5.59
N VAL A 46 3.12 14.91 6.73
CA VAL A 46 4.54 14.49 6.78
C VAL A 46 4.73 13.12 6.13
N VAL A 47 3.77 12.21 6.29
CA VAL A 47 3.77 10.91 5.58
C VAL A 47 3.60 11.09 4.08
N ALA A 48 2.66 11.93 3.64
CA ALA A 48 2.44 12.21 2.21
C ALA A 48 3.68 12.85 1.57
N ASP A 49 4.36 13.76 2.28
CA ASP A 49 5.62 14.35 1.84
C ASP A 49 6.69 13.27 1.65
N LEU A 50 6.89 12.36 2.61
CA LEU A 50 7.81 11.23 2.45
C LEU A 50 7.49 10.40 1.19
N LEU A 51 6.23 10.03 1.01
CA LEU A 51 5.80 9.25 -0.15
C LEU A 51 6.06 10.01 -1.47
N HIS A 52 5.87 11.33 -1.48
CA HIS A 52 6.21 12.19 -2.61
C HIS A 52 7.70 12.13 -2.94
N TYR A 53 8.57 12.33 -1.95
CA TYR A 53 10.02 12.32 -2.15
C TYR A 53 10.51 10.94 -2.63
N CYS A 54 10.02 9.85 -2.03
CA CYS A 54 10.28 8.49 -2.49
C CYS A 54 9.85 8.29 -3.95
N LYS A 55 8.66 8.76 -4.33
CA LYS A 55 8.16 8.68 -5.70
C LYS A 55 9.06 9.43 -6.69
N VAL A 56 9.49 10.64 -6.34
CA VAL A 56 10.38 11.44 -7.19
C VAL A 56 11.74 10.78 -7.35
N ALA A 57 12.34 10.27 -6.27
CA ALA A 57 13.65 9.62 -6.35
C ALA A 57 13.61 8.30 -7.12
N THR A 58 12.59 7.46 -6.88
CA THR A 58 12.41 6.20 -7.61
C THR A 58 12.15 6.45 -9.10
N HIS A 59 11.39 7.48 -9.45
CA HIS A 59 11.21 7.90 -10.85
C HIS A 59 12.53 8.32 -11.50
N LYS A 60 13.35 9.12 -10.82
CA LYS A 60 14.66 9.55 -11.35
C LYS A 60 15.62 8.39 -11.60
N GLN A 61 15.53 7.32 -10.81
CA GLN A 61 16.39 6.14 -10.92
C GLN A 61 15.76 4.97 -11.70
N CYS A 62 14.55 5.15 -12.25
CA CYS A 62 13.80 4.09 -12.93
C CYS A 62 13.62 2.82 -12.07
N VAL A 63 13.34 3.03 -10.77
CA VAL A 63 13.16 1.98 -9.75
C VAL A 63 11.67 1.75 -9.48
N SER A 64 11.30 0.49 -9.26
CA SER A 64 9.95 0.13 -8.82
C SER A 64 9.72 0.56 -7.38
N PHE A 65 8.53 1.09 -7.09
CA PHE A 65 8.15 1.55 -5.76
C PHE A 65 6.84 0.89 -5.33
N VAL A 66 6.88 0.17 -4.21
CA VAL A 66 5.74 -0.51 -3.60
C VAL A 66 5.50 0.07 -2.21
N ILE A 67 4.26 0.40 -1.92
CA ILE A 67 3.82 0.92 -0.62
C ILE A 67 2.76 -0.02 -0.10
N LEU A 68 2.94 -0.52 1.10
CA LEU A 68 1.92 -1.26 1.85
C LEU A 68 1.33 -0.35 2.92
N GLY A 69 0.05 -0.51 3.21
CA GLY A 69 -0.60 0.13 4.33
C GLY A 69 -1.98 -0.44 4.57
N HIS A 70 -2.44 -0.35 5.81
CA HIS A 70 -3.81 -0.71 6.15
C HIS A 70 -4.82 0.26 5.55
N ARG A 71 -5.92 -0.31 5.06
CA ARG A 71 -7.07 0.46 4.63
C ARG A 71 -8.05 0.58 5.78
N ASN A 72 -8.22 1.79 6.27
CA ASN A 72 -9.34 2.17 7.14
C ASN A 72 -10.08 3.32 6.45
N GLU A 73 -11.35 3.12 6.10
CA GLU A 73 -12.17 4.13 5.43
C GLU A 73 -12.81 5.11 6.43
N ASP A 74 -12.98 4.69 7.69
CA ASP A 74 -13.61 5.48 8.74
C ASP A 74 -12.64 6.47 9.38
N ASP A 75 -11.33 6.24 9.22
CA ASP A 75 -10.29 7.12 9.74
C ASP A 75 -9.88 8.19 8.71
N VAL A 76 -10.13 9.46 9.06
CA VAL A 76 -9.83 10.64 8.23
C VAL A 76 -8.33 10.79 7.92
N VAL A 77 -7.46 10.41 8.85
CA VAL A 77 -6.01 10.52 8.68
C VAL A 77 -5.54 9.46 7.68
N TYR A 78 -6.04 8.23 7.81
CA TYR A 78 -5.75 7.13 6.91
C TYR A 78 -6.28 7.37 5.50
N SER A 79 -7.52 7.86 5.38
CA SER A 79 -8.13 8.16 4.08
C SER A 79 -7.35 9.22 3.29
N ARG A 80 -6.75 10.22 3.95
CA ARG A 80 -5.87 11.21 3.30
C ARG A 80 -4.60 10.58 2.72
N VAL A 81 -3.92 9.74 3.49
CA VAL A 81 -2.71 9.03 3.02
C VAL A 81 -3.07 8.08 1.86
N GLN A 82 -4.21 7.37 1.96
CA GLN A 82 -4.69 6.50 0.89
C GLN A 82 -5.05 7.26 -0.39
N ALA A 83 -5.74 8.39 -0.29
CA ALA A 83 -6.08 9.23 -1.44
C ALA A 83 -4.80 9.70 -2.16
N PHE A 84 -3.78 10.06 -1.39
CA PHE A 84 -2.45 10.39 -1.92
C PHE A 84 -1.82 9.18 -2.63
N MET A 85 -1.74 8.01 -1.99
CA MET A 85 -1.18 6.81 -2.61
C MET A 85 -1.90 6.45 -3.93
N LYS A 86 -3.23 6.54 -3.94
CA LYS A 86 -4.05 6.22 -5.11
C LYS A 86 -3.73 7.10 -6.30
N SER A 87 -3.50 8.41 -6.11
CA SER A 87 -3.24 9.34 -7.21
C SER A 87 -1.89 9.11 -7.90
N TYR A 88 -0.89 8.63 -7.17
CA TYR A 88 0.46 8.35 -7.71
C TYR A 88 0.68 6.88 -8.11
N SER A 89 -0.24 5.98 -7.75
CA SER A 89 -0.14 4.56 -8.06
C SER A 89 -0.42 4.28 -9.54
N THR A 90 0.43 3.45 -10.17
CA THR A 90 0.16 2.89 -11.50
C THR A 90 -0.69 1.62 -11.43
N LEU A 91 -0.70 1.00 -10.25
CA LEU A 91 -1.42 -0.21 -9.88
C LEU A 91 -1.76 -0.10 -8.39
N ALA A 92 -3.03 -0.32 -8.02
CA ALA A 92 -3.44 -0.47 -6.63
C ALA A 92 -4.03 -1.86 -6.42
N VAL A 93 -3.59 -2.55 -5.37
CA VAL A 93 -4.07 -3.88 -5.00
C VAL A 93 -4.69 -3.77 -3.61
N HIS A 94 -5.96 -4.12 -3.50
CA HIS A 94 -6.67 -4.17 -2.23
C HIS A 94 -6.94 -5.62 -1.88
N VAL A 95 -6.59 -5.99 -0.66
CA VAL A 95 -6.88 -7.31 -0.10
C VAL A 95 -7.83 -7.11 1.07
N SER A 96 -8.93 -7.85 1.08
CA SER A 96 -9.93 -7.77 2.16
C SER A 96 -10.60 -9.10 2.41
N SER A 97 -11.09 -9.30 3.62
CA SER A 97 -11.99 -10.42 3.93
C SER A 97 -13.30 -10.32 3.13
N LEU A 98 -14.04 -11.43 3.04
CA LEU A 98 -15.37 -11.42 2.44
C LEU A 98 -16.36 -10.57 3.26
N LYS A 99 -17.11 -9.70 2.58
CA LYS A 99 -18.14 -8.87 3.21
C LYS A 99 -19.32 -9.69 3.77
N THR A 100 -19.53 -10.88 3.25
CA THR A 100 -20.64 -11.78 3.63
C THR A 100 -20.33 -12.67 4.82
N GLY A 101 -19.15 -12.54 5.44
CA GLY A 101 -18.72 -13.38 6.56
C GLY A 101 -17.76 -14.50 6.14
N TYR A 102 -17.64 -15.51 7.01
CA TYR A 102 -16.66 -16.59 6.87
C TYR A 102 -17.10 -17.66 5.86
N SER A 103 -16.16 -18.16 5.06
CA SER A 103 -16.34 -19.32 4.17
C SER A 103 -15.15 -20.27 4.34
N SER A 104 -15.41 -21.58 4.38
CA SER A 104 -14.38 -22.63 4.37
C SER A 104 -13.56 -22.65 3.08
N ASP A 105 -14.12 -22.10 1.99
CA ASP A 105 -13.56 -22.23 0.64
C ASP A 105 -12.98 -20.94 0.09
N VAL A 106 -13.26 -19.82 0.74
CA VAL A 106 -12.77 -18.51 0.35
C VAL A 106 -12.32 -17.74 1.59
N SER A 107 -11.05 -17.38 1.64
CA SER A 107 -10.48 -16.58 2.73
C SER A 107 -10.77 -15.09 2.56
N GLY A 108 -10.90 -14.61 1.32
CA GLY A 108 -11.20 -13.22 1.04
C GLY A 108 -11.20 -12.89 -0.44
N GLU A 109 -11.09 -11.60 -0.73
CA GLU A 109 -11.03 -11.05 -2.08
C GLU A 109 -9.81 -10.15 -2.30
N ILE A 110 -9.34 -10.15 -3.54
CA ILE A 110 -8.33 -9.22 -4.05
C ILE A 110 -8.97 -8.39 -5.16
N VAL A 111 -8.85 -7.07 -5.06
CA VAL A 111 -9.28 -6.13 -6.09
C VAL A 111 -8.08 -5.37 -6.62
N ILE A 112 -7.84 -5.50 -7.92
CA ILE A 112 -6.72 -4.88 -8.63
C ILE A 112 -7.25 -3.74 -9.49
N TYR A 113 -6.82 -2.52 -9.20
CA TYR A 113 -7.13 -1.32 -9.99
C TYR A 113 -5.92 -0.94 -10.84
N LYS A 114 -6.10 -0.96 -12.16
CA LYS A 114 -5.07 -0.58 -13.14
C LYS A 114 -5.67 0.33 -14.20
N LYS A 115 -5.36 1.62 -14.15
CA LYS A 115 -5.91 2.65 -15.07
C LYS A 115 -7.46 2.55 -15.13
N LYS A 116 -8.01 2.10 -16.26
CA LYS A 116 -9.46 1.94 -16.50
C LYS A 116 -9.97 0.51 -16.30
N LYS A 117 -9.12 -0.43 -15.86
CA LYS A 117 -9.50 -1.82 -15.62
C LYS A 117 -9.51 -2.11 -14.12
N THR A 118 -10.56 -2.80 -13.69
CA THR A 118 -10.71 -3.31 -12.34
C THR A 118 -10.90 -4.81 -12.44
N ASN A 119 -9.99 -5.59 -11.86
CA ASN A 119 -10.10 -7.04 -11.79
C ASN A 119 -10.39 -7.43 -10.34
N ARG A 120 -11.34 -8.33 -10.14
CA ARG A 120 -11.68 -8.89 -8.82
C ARG A 120 -11.47 -10.39 -8.86
N MET A 121 -10.84 -10.93 -7.81
CA MET A 121 -10.56 -12.34 -7.64
C MET A 121 -10.82 -12.73 -6.19
N HIS A 122 -11.19 -13.98 -5.95
CA HIS A 122 -11.21 -14.56 -4.63
C HIS A 122 -9.87 -15.25 -4.34
N PHE A 123 -9.51 -15.33 -3.07
CA PHE A 123 -8.34 -16.08 -2.64
C PHE A 123 -8.67 -17.06 -1.52
N LYS A 124 -7.96 -18.20 -1.49
CA LYS A 124 -7.95 -19.16 -0.40
C LYS A 124 -6.52 -19.29 0.11
N LEU A 125 -6.34 -19.01 1.40
CA LEU A 125 -5.10 -19.28 2.11
C LEU A 125 -5.03 -20.78 2.43
N ALA A 126 -3.89 -21.38 2.14
CA ALA A 126 -3.47 -22.67 2.64
C ALA A 126 -2.18 -22.47 3.44
N ASP A 127 -1.75 -23.49 4.20
CA ASP A 127 -0.61 -23.37 5.13
C ASP A 127 0.68 -22.81 4.51
N LYS A 128 0.90 -23.03 3.21
CA LYS A 128 2.11 -22.60 2.49
C LYS A 128 1.83 -22.01 1.11
N ASP A 129 0.57 -21.74 0.77
CA ASP A 129 0.20 -21.32 -0.58
C ASP A 129 -1.05 -20.42 -0.58
N VAL A 130 -1.19 -19.63 -1.64
CA VAL A 130 -2.35 -18.76 -1.87
C VAL A 130 -2.94 -19.09 -3.23
N LYS A 131 -4.15 -19.65 -3.24
CA LYS A 131 -4.86 -19.94 -4.49
C LYS A 131 -5.75 -18.76 -4.87
N LEU A 132 -5.61 -18.28 -6.11
CA LEU A 132 -6.45 -17.24 -6.69
C LEU A 132 -7.44 -17.84 -7.68
N PHE A 133 -8.70 -17.41 -7.65
CA PHE A 133 -9.73 -17.87 -8.57
C PHE A 133 -10.68 -16.73 -8.96
N PRO A 134 -11.28 -16.78 -10.16
CA PRO A 134 -12.35 -15.86 -10.53
C PRO A 134 -13.47 -15.82 -9.49
N VAL A 135 -14.13 -14.67 -9.38
CA VAL A 135 -15.32 -14.54 -8.53
C VAL A 135 -16.39 -15.53 -9.01
N GLY A 136 -16.95 -16.32 -8.10
CA GLY A 136 -18.01 -17.28 -8.40
C GLY A 136 -17.56 -18.66 -8.88
N THR A 137 -16.27 -18.91 -9.08
CA THR A 137 -15.77 -20.23 -9.55
C THR A 137 -15.09 -21.03 -8.44
N CYS A 138 -15.65 -20.97 -7.22
CA CYS A 138 -15.09 -21.71 -6.09
C CYS A 138 -15.29 -23.23 -6.31
N PRO A 139 -14.26 -24.07 -6.13
CA PRO A 139 -14.32 -25.50 -6.49
C PRO A 139 -15.25 -26.38 -5.63
N ALA A 140 -16.04 -25.80 -4.72
CA ALA A 140 -17.05 -26.52 -3.93
C ALA A 140 -18.42 -26.66 -4.64
N VAL A 141 -18.52 -26.25 -5.91
CA VAL A 141 -19.72 -26.43 -6.75
C VAL A 141 -19.32 -26.96 -8.13
N LEU A 142 -18.81 -28.19 -8.18
CA LEU A 142 -18.86 -29.08 -9.35
C LEU A 142 -18.86 -30.54 -8.87
#